data_AF-A0A836SCZ0-F1
#
_entry.id   AF-A0A836SCZ0-F1
#
_cell.length_a   1.000
_cell.length_b   1.000
_cell.length_c   1.000
_cell.angle_alpha   90.00
_cell.angle_beta   90.00
_cell.angle_gamma   90.00
#
_symmetry.space_group_name_H-M   'P 1'
#
loop_
_entity.id
_entity.type
_entity.pdbx_description
1 polymer ?
#
loop_
_entity_poly.entity_id
_entity_poly.type
_entity_poly.pdbx_seq_one_letter_code
_entity_poly.pdbx_strand_id
1 'polypeptide(L)'
;MADLNYVLHNLSHYSDCWKTLKETSFDKINQIYLCQSELKVFDFDCIVKTMYPKKQPASYDALMINQKDKLVYCVEFKNQNSSEIDKTNIQKKLKHGKEILTDICKQNNVQQNL
;
A
#
# COMPACT_ATOMS: atom_id res chain seq x y z
N MET A 1 21.00 -8.87 3.35
CA MET A 1 19.83 -7.98 3.56
C MET A 1 18.74 -8.44 2.60
N ALA A 2 17.51 -8.57 3.09
CA ALA A 2 16.41 -9.00 2.23
C ALA A 2 15.95 -7.83 1.34
N ASP A 3 15.48 -8.13 0.14
CA ASP A 3 14.85 -7.16 -0.75
C ASP A 3 13.37 -6.98 -0.34
N LEU A 4 12.85 -5.74 -0.38
CA LEU A 4 11.47 -5.46 0.03
C LEU A 4 10.46 -6.27 -0.78
N ASN A 5 10.68 -6.43 -2.09
CA ASN A 5 9.81 -7.22 -2.93
C ASN A 5 9.85 -8.70 -2.51
N TYR A 6 11.04 -9.21 -2.24
CA TYR A 6 11.20 -10.59 -1.74
C TYR A 6 10.44 -10.79 -0.43
N VAL A 7 10.53 -9.84 0.51
CA VAL A 7 9.82 -9.89 1.79
C VAL A 7 8.31 -9.93 1.58
N LEU A 8 7.75 -9.04 0.75
CA LEU A 8 6.31 -9.00 0.54
C LEU A 8 5.76 -10.22 -0.20
N HIS A 9 6.53 -10.82 -1.12
CA HIS A 9 6.11 -12.03 -1.83
C HIS A 9 6.25 -13.32 -1.03
N ASN A 10 7.31 -13.46 -0.22
CA ASN A 10 7.66 -14.74 0.41
C ASN A 10 7.20 -14.85 1.87
N LEU A 11 6.71 -13.76 2.46
CA LEU A 11 6.01 -13.85 3.74
C LEU A 11 4.58 -14.34 3.48
N SER A 12 4.29 -15.56 3.96
CA SER A 12 2.97 -16.22 3.85
C SER A 12 1.78 -15.36 4.30
N HIS A 13 2.01 -14.34 5.13
CA HIS A 13 0.98 -13.43 5.62
C HIS A 13 0.58 -12.32 4.62
N TYR A 14 1.38 -12.07 3.58
CA TYR A 14 1.12 -11.01 2.59
C TYR A 14 0.92 -11.51 1.16
N SER A 15 1.09 -12.81 0.91
CA SER A 15 0.84 -13.40 -0.42
C SER A 15 -0.58 -13.15 -0.90
N ASP A 16 -1.55 -13.17 0.01
CA ASP A 16 -2.97 -12.92 -0.29
C ASP A 16 -3.27 -11.44 -0.62
N CYS A 17 -2.34 -10.54 -0.26
CA CYS A 17 -2.40 -9.12 -0.57
C CYS A 17 -1.87 -8.81 -1.97
N TRP A 18 -1.42 -9.80 -2.75
CA TRP A 18 -1.02 -9.61 -4.14
C TRP A 18 -2.25 -9.48 -5.06
N LYS A 19 -2.52 -8.26 -5.51
CA LYS A 19 -3.74 -7.87 -6.23
C LYS A 19 -3.41 -7.11 -7.52
N THR A 20 -4.40 -6.88 -8.35
CA THR A 20 -4.29 -5.93 -9.46
C THR A 20 -4.56 -4.51 -8.97
N LEU A 21 -4.01 -3.52 -9.67
CA LEU A 21 -4.23 -2.12 -9.34
C LEU A 21 -5.72 -1.77 -9.41
N LYS A 22 -6.45 -2.38 -10.37
CA LYS A 22 -7.92 -2.34 -10.42
C LYS A 22 -8.54 -2.83 -9.12
N GLU A 23 -8.23 -4.03 -8.65
CA GLU A 23 -8.78 -4.58 -7.40
C GLU A 23 -8.56 -3.65 -6.20
N THR A 24 -7.37 -3.05 -6.09
CA THR A 24 -7.04 -2.10 -5.00
C THR A 24 -7.76 -0.75 -5.12
N SER A 25 -8.32 -0.44 -6.28
CA SER A 25 -8.99 0.83 -6.57
C SER A 25 -10.50 0.81 -6.34
N PHE A 26 -11.03 -0.25 -5.73
CA PHE A 26 -12.47 -0.41 -5.53
C PHE A 26 -13.01 0.56 -4.48
N ASP A 27 -13.82 1.51 -4.92
CA ASP A 27 -14.56 2.41 -4.06
C ASP A 27 -15.80 1.70 -3.52
N LYS A 28 -15.77 1.35 -2.23
CA LYS A 28 -16.86 0.64 -1.55
C LYS A 28 -18.13 1.49 -1.40
N ILE A 29 -18.02 2.81 -1.38
CA ILE A 29 -19.19 3.69 -1.21
C ILE A 29 -19.95 3.75 -2.53
N ASN A 30 -19.23 3.99 -3.62
CA ASN A 30 -19.83 4.13 -4.95
C ASN A 30 -19.94 2.81 -5.72
N GLN A 31 -19.39 1.71 -5.20
CA GLN A 31 -19.39 0.37 -5.80
C GLN A 31 -18.77 0.35 -7.21
N ILE A 32 -17.70 1.11 -7.41
CA ILE A 32 -17.00 1.22 -8.71
C ILE A 32 -15.50 1.00 -8.56
N TYR A 33 -14.85 0.61 -9.65
CA TYR A 33 -13.40 0.58 -9.76
C TYR A 33 -12.89 1.88 -10.36
N LEU A 34 -11.98 2.56 -9.65
CA LEU A 34 -11.42 3.85 -10.08
C LEU A 34 -10.27 3.69 -11.09
N CYS A 35 -9.76 2.48 -11.25
CA CYS A 35 -8.74 2.10 -12.21
C CYS A 35 -9.13 0.79 -12.92
N GLN A 36 -8.70 0.61 -14.17
CA GLN A 36 -8.91 -0.63 -14.94
C GLN A 36 -7.59 -1.38 -15.23
N SER A 37 -6.51 -1.02 -14.55
CA SER A 37 -5.19 -1.61 -14.78
C SER A 37 -5.05 -2.98 -14.12
N GLU A 38 -4.63 -3.97 -14.90
CA GLU A 38 -4.29 -5.32 -14.44
C GLU A 38 -2.86 -5.42 -13.88
N LEU A 39 -2.14 -4.29 -13.79
CA LEU A 39 -0.82 -4.23 -13.19
C LEU A 39 -0.86 -4.81 -11.77
N LYS A 40 0.08 -5.70 -11.47
CA LYS A 40 0.15 -6.31 -10.14
C LYS A 40 0.83 -5.41 -9.13
N VAL A 41 0.22 -5.30 -7.96
CA VAL A 41 0.63 -4.48 -6.82
C VAL A 41 0.27 -5.20 -5.52
N PHE A 42 0.78 -4.69 -4.41
CA PHE A 42 0.33 -5.11 -3.09
C PHE A 42 -0.83 -4.23 -2.62
N ASP A 43 -1.94 -4.85 -2.21
CA ASP A 43 -3.00 -4.22 -1.44
C ASP A 43 -2.45 -3.85 -0.05
N PHE A 44 -2.25 -2.56 0.16
CA PHE A 44 -1.60 -2.09 1.38
C PHE A 44 -2.58 -2.07 2.56
N ASP A 45 -3.88 -1.92 2.31
CA ASP A 45 -4.93 -2.11 3.32
C ASP A 45 -4.95 -3.56 3.83
N CYS A 46 -4.75 -4.55 2.96
CA CYS A 46 -4.61 -5.96 3.33
C CYS A 46 -3.38 -6.20 4.23
N ILE A 47 -2.24 -5.61 3.88
CA ILE A 47 -1.01 -5.67 4.69
C ILE A 47 -1.27 -5.06 6.08
N VAL A 48 -1.87 -3.87 6.13
CA VAL A 48 -2.15 -3.15 7.38
C VAL A 48 -3.14 -3.91 8.26
N LYS A 49 -4.17 -4.55 7.69
CA LYS A 49 -5.08 -5.43 8.44
C LYS A 49 -4.36 -6.61 9.09
N THR A 50 -3.41 -7.19 8.36
CA THR A 50 -2.61 -8.32 8.83
C THR A 50 -1.69 -7.91 9.99
N MET A 51 -1.07 -6.74 9.92
CA MET A 51 -0.22 -6.22 10.99
C MET A 51 -1.01 -5.69 12.19
N TYR A 52 -2.19 -5.09 11.96
CA TYR A 52 -2.96 -4.39 12.98
C TYR A 52 -4.43 -4.88 13.01
N PRO A 53 -4.70 -6.12 13.44
CA PRO A 53 -6.03 -6.73 13.37
C PRO A 53 -7.09 -6.01 14.23
N LYS A 54 -6.68 -5.31 15.29
CA LYS A 54 -7.59 -4.62 16.22
C LYS A 54 -7.94 -3.19 15.79
N LYS A 55 -6.94 -2.42 15.36
CA LYS A 55 -7.11 -1.01 15.01
C LYS A 55 -6.10 -0.64 13.93
N GLN A 56 -6.60 -0.42 12.74
CA GLN A 56 -5.77 -0.11 11.58
C GLN A 56 -5.42 1.38 11.59
N PRO A 57 -4.14 1.76 11.52
CA PRO A 57 -3.75 3.12 11.21
C PRO A 57 -4.22 3.50 9.79
N ALA A 58 -4.31 4.80 9.52
CA ALA A 58 -4.57 5.27 8.15
C ALA A 58 -3.37 4.92 7.25
N SER A 59 -3.63 4.41 6.05
CA SER A 59 -2.61 3.95 5.11
C SER A 59 -2.97 4.26 3.67
N TYR A 60 -2.03 4.03 2.76
CA TYR A 60 -2.27 4.00 1.31
C TYR A 60 -3.15 2.81 0.94
N ASP A 61 -3.75 2.87 -0.24
CA ASP A 61 -4.55 1.77 -0.77
C ASP A 61 -3.65 0.69 -1.40
N ALA A 62 -2.62 1.09 -2.16
CA ALA A 62 -1.73 0.16 -2.85
C ALA A 62 -0.25 0.54 -2.78
N LEU A 63 0.60 -0.49 -2.89
CA LEU A 63 2.05 -0.39 -2.95
C LEU A 63 2.58 -1.07 -4.20
N MET A 64 3.22 -0.30 -5.07
CA MET A 64 3.86 -0.81 -6.29
C MET A 64 5.37 -0.78 -6.12
N ILE A 65 6.03 -1.91 -6.41
CA ILE A 65 7.49 -2.03 -6.38
C ILE A 65 8.00 -2.19 -7.81
N ASN A 66 8.74 -1.20 -8.29
CA ASN A 66 9.48 -1.29 -9.53
C ASN A 66 10.90 -1.76 -9.21
N GLN A 67 11.15 -3.06 -9.42
CA GLN A 67 12.45 -3.68 -9.17
C GLN A 67 13.58 -3.13 -10.05
N LYS A 68 13.26 -2.75 -11.30
CA LYS A 68 14.25 -2.26 -12.26
C LYS A 68 14.86 -0.94 -11.78
N ASP A 69 13.99 -0.02 -11.39
CA ASP A 69 14.40 1.33 -10.97
C ASP A 69 14.58 1.44 -9.45
N LYS A 70 14.33 0.35 -8.71
CA LYS A 70 14.36 0.28 -7.24
C LYS A 70 13.47 1.35 -6.59
N LEU A 71 12.33 1.63 -7.21
CA LEU A 71 11.37 2.63 -6.74
C LEU A 71 10.15 1.96 -6.12
N VAL A 72 9.67 2.57 -5.03
CA VAL A 72 8.43 2.19 -4.37
C VAL A 72 7.44 3.32 -4.56
N TYR A 73 6.29 3.01 -5.14
CA TYR A 73 5.20 3.97 -5.34
C TYR A 73 4.07 3.63 -4.37
N CYS A 74 3.72 4.62 -3.55
CA CYS A 74 2.56 4.56 -2.65
C CYS A 74 1.37 5.19 -3.38
N VAL A 75 0.29 4.43 -3.56
CA VAL A 75 -0.87 4.84 -4.36
C VAL A 75 -2.09 5.00 -3.46
N GLU A 76 -2.75 6.14 -3.61
CA GLU A 76 -4.01 6.48 -2.95
C GLU A 76 -5.02 6.88 -4.02
N PHE A 77 -6.18 6.24 -4.04
CA PHE A 77 -7.27 6.58 -4.94
C PHE A 77 -8.25 7.55 -4.28
N LYS A 78 -8.75 8.50 -5.07
CA LYS A 78 -9.77 9.45 -4.64
C LYS A 78 -10.86 9.57 -5.70
N ASN A 79 -12.09 9.38 -5.26
CA ASN A 79 -13.30 9.56 -6.05
C ASN A 79 -14.03 10.84 -5.65
N GLN A 80 -13.32 11.97 -5.75
CA GLN A 80 -13.84 13.29 -5.41
C GLN A 80 -13.05 14.35 -6.19
N ASN A 81 -13.58 15.57 -6.28
CA ASN A 81 -12.86 16.65 -6.94
C ASN A 81 -11.59 16.99 -6.15
N SER A 82 -10.56 17.45 -6.86
CA SER A 82 -9.27 17.79 -6.23
C SER A 82 -9.40 18.87 -5.14
N SER A 83 -10.36 19.78 -5.27
CA SER A 83 -10.69 20.81 -4.28
C SER A 83 -11.30 20.26 -2.99
N GLU A 84 -11.93 19.09 -3.07
CA GLU A 84 -12.62 18.44 -1.95
C GLU A 84 -11.70 17.47 -1.20
N ILE A 85 -10.51 17.17 -1.74
CA ILE A 85 -9.54 16.27 -1.11
C ILE A 85 -9.12 16.83 0.26
N ASP A 86 -9.42 16.06 1.31
CA ASP A 86 -8.94 16.33 2.65
C ASP A 86 -7.41 16.13 2.72
N LYS A 87 -6.68 17.23 2.55
CA LYS A 87 -5.22 17.28 2.61
C LYS A 87 -4.68 16.76 3.94
N THR A 88 -5.39 16.99 5.03
CA THR A 88 -4.97 16.52 6.37
C THR A 88 -5.04 15.01 6.45
N ASN A 89 -6.08 14.40 5.88
CA ASN A 89 -6.20 12.95 5.78
C ASN A 89 -5.09 12.36 4.89
N ILE A 90 -4.85 12.94 3.71
CA ILE A 90 -3.75 12.51 2.83
C ILE A 90 -2.39 12.56 3.54
N GLN A 91 -2.09 13.65 4.26
CA GLN A 91 -0.85 13.77 5.03
C GLN A 91 -0.74 12.72 6.15
N LYS A 92 -1.84 12.41 6.84
CA LYS A 92 -1.87 11.35 7.85
C LYS A 92 -1.60 9.99 7.23
N LYS A 93 -2.23 9.66 6.10
CA LYS A 93 -1.99 8.43 5.35
C LYS A 93 -0.54 8.32 4.88
N LEU A 94 0.06 9.41 4.39
CA LEU A 94 1.47 9.48 4.03
C LEU A 94 2.39 9.22 5.21
N LYS A 95 2.16 9.89 6.34
CA LYS A 95 2.99 9.72 7.52
C LYS A 95 2.92 8.29 8.05
N HIS A 96 1.71 7.82 8.36
CA HIS A 96 1.51 6.50 8.95
C HIS A 96 1.88 5.38 7.97
N GLY A 97 1.54 5.52 6.68
CA GLY A 97 1.92 4.55 5.67
C GLY A 97 3.44 4.41 5.52
N LYS A 98 4.19 5.52 5.61
CA LYS A 98 5.66 5.49 5.66
C LYS A 98 6.17 4.80 6.92
N GLU A 99 5.58 5.08 8.08
CA GLU A 99 5.95 4.42 9.35
C GLU A 99 5.76 2.91 9.27
N ILE A 100 4.61 2.45 8.77
CA ILE A 100 4.32 1.01 8.58
C ILE A 100 5.33 0.37 7.62
N LEU A 101 5.62 1.01 6.48
CA LEU A 101 6.61 0.48 5.53
C LEU A 101 8.01 0.40 6.15
N THR A 102 8.37 1.41 6.96
CA THR A 102 9.64 1.43 7.70
C THR A 102 9.69 0.27 8.71
N ASP A 103 8.59 0.00 9.40
CA ASP A 103 8.49 -1.10 10.36
C ASP A 103 8.60 -2.46 9.67
N ILE A 104 7.94 -2.66 8.53
CA ILE A 104 8.11 -3.86 7.70
C ILE A 104 9.58 -4.06 7.33
N CYS A 105 10.24 -3.00 6.88
CA CYS A 105 11.67 -3.06 6.52
C CYS A 105 12.55 -3.42 7.73
N LYS A 106 12.32 -2.79 8.89
CA LYS A 106 13.07 -3.06 10.13
C LYS A 106 12.90 -4.50 10.60
N GLN A 107 11.64 -4.97 10.69
CA GLN A 107 11.32 -6.31 11.16
C GLN A 107 11.94 -7.41 10.29
N ASN A 108 12.16 -7.13 9.01
CA ASN A 108 12.67 -8.09 8.03
C ASN A 108 14.12 -7.84 7.59
N ASN A 109 14.85 -6.95 8.27
CA ASN A 109 16.25 -6.61 7.94
C ASN A 109 16.44 -6.22 6.46
N VAL A 110 15.50 -5.45 5.92
CA VAL A 110 15.57 -4.85 4.59
C VAL A 110 16.41 -3.58 4.67
N GLN A 111 17.34 -3.39 3.74
CA GLN A 111 18.16 -2.19 3.69
C GLN A 111 17.29 -0.97 3.36
N GLN A 112 17.28 0.01 4.24
CA GLN A 112 16.49 1.23 4.05
C GLN A 112 17.31 2.25 3.25
N ASN A 113 17.01 2.38 1.96
CA ASN A 113 17.35 3.57 1.16
C ASN A 113 16.05 4.33 0.83
N LEU A 114 15.16 4.47 1.82
CA LEU A 114 13.82 5.08 1.71
C LEU A 114 13.80 6.56 2.13
#